data_AF-A0A521WCC7-F1
#
_entry.id   AF-A0A521WCC7-F1
#
_cell.length_a   1.000
_cell.length_b   1.000
_cell.length_c   1.000
_cell.angle_alpha   90.00
_cell.angle_beta   90.00
_cell.angle_gamma   90.00
#
_symmetry.space_group_name_H-M   'P 1'
#
loop_
_entity.id
_entity.type
_entity.pdbx_description
1 polymer ?
#
loop_
_entity_poly.entity_id
_entity_poly.type
_entity_poly.pdbx_seq_one_letter_code
_entity_poly.pdbx_strand_id
1 'polypeptide(L)'
;MQGVSAMPAGRRMPGADPVPVRRPSQRSRVTRATLIRTAERLFAERGIAAVSLNEISKVAGQRNSNACQYHFGDKERLLQAILDKHVPGIARERAGLLRRRERSSDGHGLRELVQAFVRPLAARLQSADGGPEFIRINAQLIALHTLSVEGIPASPLRVASADPFF
;
A
#
# COMPACT_ATOMS: atom_id res chain seq x y z
N MET A 1 -12.54 42.88 -59.81
CA MET A 1 -12.10 43.09 -58.42
C MET A 1 -12.82 42.08 -57.53
N GLN A 2 -12.02 41.17 -56.94
CA GLN A 2 -12.17 40.38 -55.70
C GLN A 2 -13.58 39.86 -55.33
N GLY A 3 -13.88 38.55 -55.27
CA GLY A 3 -13.06 37.45 -54.78
C GLY A 3 -13.37 37.16 -53.31
N VAL A 4 -14.63 36.83 -52.98
CA VAL A 4 -15.02 36.44 -51.61
C VAL A 4 -14.84 34.92 -51.46
N SER A 5 -13.71 34.54 -50.88
CA SER A 5 -13.36 33.17 -50.53
C SER A 5 -14.23 32.68 -49.37
N ALA A 6 -15.11 31.71 -49.62
CA ALA A 6 -15.85 31.00 -48.58
C ALA A 6 -14.94 29.97 -47.90
N MET A 7 -14.75 30.12 -46.59
CA MET A 7 -14.09 29.15 -45.70
C MET A 7 -15.04 27.97 -45.43
N PRO A 8 -14.58 26.70 -45.46
CA PRO A 8 -15.42 25.57 -45.11
C PRO A 8 -15.65 25.54 -43.59
N ALA A 9 -16.92 25.45 -43.19
CA ALA A 9 -17.31 25.29 -41.80
C ALA A 9 -16.68 24.01 -41.22
N GLY A 10 -15.91 24.18 -40.14
CA GLY A 10 -15.20 23.10 -39.45
C GLY A 10 -16.14 21.98 -39.02
N ARG A 11 -15.77 20.76 -39.39
CA ARG A 11 -16.39 19.52 -38.93
C ARG A 11 -16.25 19.47 -37.40
N ARG A 12 -17.36 19.64 -36.67
CA ARG A 12 -17.39 19.38 -35.22
C ARG A 12 -16.97 17.94 -34.98
N MET A 13 -15.84 17.74 -34.30
CA MET A 13 -15.48 16.44 -33.75
C MET A 13 -16.57 16.05 -32.73
N PRO A 14 -17.15 14.83 -32.81
CA PRO A 14 -18.05 14.37 -31.77
C PRO A 14 -17.29 14.39 -30.45
N GLY A 15 -17.84 15.07 -29.45
CA GLY A 15 -17.31 15.02 -28.09
C GLY A 15 -17.20 13.56 -27.69
N ALA A 16 -15.99 13.12 -27.37
CA ALA A 16 -15.78 11.80 -26.80
C ALA A 16 -16.54 11.77 -25.47
N ASP A 17 -17.66 11.08 -25.43
CA ASP A 17 -18.36 10.80 -24.18
C ASP A 17 -17.36 10.18 -23.20
N PRO A 18 -17.32 10.64 -21.94
CA PRO A 18 -16.40 10.11 -20.96
C PRO A 18 -16.66 8.61 -20.80
N VAL A 19 -15.63 7.79 -21.05
CA VAL A 19 -15.69 6.33 -20.91
C VAL A 19 -16.17 6.01 -19.49
N PRO A 20 -17.32 5.34 -19.32
CA PRO A 20 -17.87 5.10 -17.99
C PRO A 20 -16.92 4.15 -17.24
N VAL A 21 -16.33 4.64 -16.15
CA VAL A 21 -15.53 3.84 -15.23
C VAL A 21 -16.47 2.81 -14.56
N ARG A 22 -16.50 1.59 -15.09
CA ARG A 22 -17.32 0.49 -14.55
C ARG A 22 -16.92 0.23 -13.10
N ARG A 23 -17.84 0.48 -12.17
CA ARG A 23 -17.69 0.06 -10.77
C ARG A 23 -17.53 -1.48 -10.73
N PRO A 24 -16.54 -2.01 -10.00
CA PRO A 24 -16.35 -3.46 -9.92
C PRO A 24 -17.59 -4.15 -9.36
N SER A 25 -18.00 -5.27 -9.96
CA SER A 25 -19.11 -6.07 -9.43
C SER A 25 -18.80 -6.59 -8.03
N GLN A 26 -19.84 -6.88 -7.24
CA GLN A 26 -19.67 -7.45 -5.89
C GLN A 26 -18.83 -8.74 -5.92
N ARG A 27 -19.04 -9.58 -6.93
CA ARG A 27 -18.24 -10.80 -7.16
C ARG A 27 -16.76 -10.49 -7.38
N SER A 28 -16.44 -9.46 -8.18
CA SER A 28 -15.08 -9.00 -8.42
C SER A 28 -14.41 -8.53 -7.12
N ARG A 29 -15.12 -7.81 -6.25
CA ARG A 29 -14.61 -7.38 -4.94
C ARG A 29 -14.32 -8.57 -4.02
N VAL A 30 -15.21 -9.56 -3.97
CA VAL A 30 -15.02 -10.78 -3.17
C VAL A 30 -13.80 -11.56 -3.67
N THR A 31 -13.68 -11.78 -4.99
CA THR A 31 -12.51 -12.43 -5.58
C THR A 31 -11.23 -11.68 -5.25
N ARG A 32 -11.22 -10.34 -5.41
CA ARG A 32 -10.06 -9.51 -5.07
C ARG A 32 -9.65 -9.66 -3.61
N ALA A 33 -10.60 -9.66 -2.68
CA ALA A 33 -10.32 -9.85 -1.25
C ALA A 33 -9.78 -11.25 -0.93
N THR A 34 -10.32 -12.29 -1.58
CA THR A 34 -9.81 -13.66 -1.45
C THR A 34 -8.37 -13.76 -1.95
N LEU A 35 -8.06 -13.18 -3.11
CA LEU A 35 -6.70 -13.16 -3.66
C LEU A 35 -5.71 -12.45 -2.72
N ILE A 36 -6.10 -11.32 -2.12
CA ILE A 36 -5.26 -10.64 -1.12
C ILE A 36 -4.97 -11.57 0.06
N ARG A 37 -6.00 -12.16 0.68
CA ARG A 37 -5.80 -13.05 1.84
C ARG A 37 -4.93 -14.26 1.51
N THR A 38 -5.12 -14.84 0.33
CA THR A 38 -4.28 -15.96 -0.12
C THR A 38 -2.83 -15.53 -0.34
N ALA A 39 -2.61 -14.37 -0.96
CA ALA A 39 -1.28 -13.83 -1.18
C ALA A 39 -0.57 -13.48 0.14
N GLU A 40 -1.26 -12.84 1.09
CA GLU A 40 -0.75 -12.54 2.43
C GLU A 40 -0.20 -13.80 3.10
N ARG A 41 -1.00 -14.86 3.14
CA ARG A 41 -0.59 -16.13 3.74
C ARG A 41 0.64 -16.71 3.02
N LEU A 42 0.58 -16.83 1.70
CA LEU A 42 1.67 -17.46 0.93
C LEU A 42 2.99 -16.67 1.01
N PHE A 43 2.94 -15.34 0.92
CA PHE A 43 4.13 -14.49 1.05
C PHE A 43 4.70 -14.54 2.47
N ALA A 44 3.85 -14.62 3.49
CA ALA A 44 4.30 -14.75 4.87
C ALA A 44 4.94 -16.12 5.17
N GLU A 45 4.42 -17.20 4.60
CA GLU A 45 4.91 -18.57 4.80
C GLU A 45 6.17 -18.88 3.99
N ARG A 46 6.26 -18.40 2.75
CA ARG A 46 7.27 -18.85 1.77
C ARG A 46 8.17 -17.74 1.23
N GLY A 47 7.84 -16.50 1.53
CA GLY A 47 8.54 -15.33 1.03
C GLY A 47 7.94 -14.76 -0.26
N ILE A 48 8.09 -13.45 -0.44
CA ILE A 48 7.54 -12.71 -1.60
C ILE A 48 8.16 -13.19 -2.92
N ALA A 49 9.46 -13.45 -2.94
CA ALA A 49 10.18 -13.85 -4.15
C ALA A 49 9.73 -15.23 -4.67
N ALA A 50 9.47 -16.18 -3.76
CA ALA A 50 9.20 -17.58 -4.09
C ALA A 50 7.80 -17.87 -4.65
N VAL A 51 6.84 -16.95 -4.46
CA VAL A 51 5.43 -17.18 -4.80
C VAL A 51 5.05 -16.44 -6.08
N SER A 52 4.39 -17.11 -7.01
CA SER A 52 3.93 -16.51 -8.28
C SER A 52 2.44 -16.10 -8.26
N LEU A 53 2.03 -15.17 -9.13
CA LEU A 53 0.61 -14.76 -9.27
C LEU A 53 -0.29 -15.92 -9.73
N ASN A 54 0.24 -16.82 -10.56
CA ASN A 54 -0.51 -17.99 -11.03
C ASN A 54 -0.75 -18.98 -9.89
N GLU A 55 0.26 -19.19 -9.05
CA GLU A 55 0.13 -20.03 -7.85
C GLU A 55 -0.92 -19.45 -6.89
N ILE A 56 -0.90 -18.14 -6.65
CA ILE A 56 -1.90 -17.46 -5.82
C ILE A 56 -3.32 -17.70 -6.37
N SER A 57 -3.53 -17.55 -7.69
CA SER A 57 -4.83 -17.83 -8.31
C SER A 57 -5.28 -19.27 -8.09
N LYS A 58 -4.36 -20.24 -8.24
CA LYS A 58 -4.63 -21.67 -8.05
C LYS A 58 -5.00 -21.98 -6.60
N VAL A 59 -4.20 -21.50 -5.63
CA VAL A 59 -4.45 -21.73 -4.18
C VAL A 59 -5.71 -20.99 -3.72
N ALA A 60 -6.05 -19.85 -4.32
CA ALA A 60 -7.28 -19.11 -4.06
C ALA A 60 -8.54 -19.78 -4.68
N GLY A 61 -8.40 -20.96 -5.30
CA GLY A 61 -9.51 -21.71 -5.90
C GLY A 61 -10.12 -21.03 -7.13
N GLN A 62 -9.38 -20.14 -7.79
CA GLN A 62 -9.88 -19.48 -8.99
C GLN A 62 -9.81 -20.45 -10.18
N ARG A 63 -10.91 -20.55 -10.94
CA ARG A 63 -10.97 -21.37 -12.16
C ARG A 63 -10.02 -20.87 -13.25
N ASN A 64 -9.68 -19.57 -13.22
CA ASN A 64 -8.74 -18.95 -14.13
C ASN A 64 -7.39 -18.76 -13.42
N SER A 65 -6.33 -19.39 -13.93
CA SER A 65 -4.96 -19.26 -13.42
C SER A 65 -4.43 -17.83 -13.49
N ASN A 66 -4.99 -17.00 -14.38
CA ASN A 66 -4.59 -15.61 -14.57
C ASN A 66 -5.47 -14.64 -13.78
N ALA A 67 -6.34 -15.11 -12.88
CA ALA A 67 -7.25 -14.24 -12.12
C ALA A 67 -6.48 -13.19 -11.30
N CYS A 68 -5.42 -13.59 -10.62
CA CYS A 68 -4.57 -12.68 -9.86
C CYS A 68 -3.91 -11.64 -10.79
N GLN A 69 -3.34 -12.10 -11.91
CA GLN A 69 -2.75 -11.20 -12.90
C GLN A 69 -3.76 -10.23 -13.52
N TYR A 70 -5.01 -10.66 -13.73
CA TYR A 70 -6.07 -9.77 -14.20
C TYR A 70 -6.45 -8.70 -13.16
N HIS A 71 -6.51 -9.06 -11.88
CA HIS A 71 -6.91 -8.14 -10.81
C HIS A 71 -5.83 -7.15 -10.39
N PHE A 72 -4.56 -7.55 -10.48
CA PHE A 72 -3.44 -6.77 -9.95
C PHE A 72 -2.41 -6.40 -11.02
N GLY A 73 -2.35 -7.09 -12.16
CA GLY A 73 -1.34 -6.87 -13.20
C GLY A 73 -0.02 -7.54 -12.85
N ASP A 74 0.58 -7.15 -11.74
CA ASP A 74 1.91 -7.60 -11.31
C ASP A 74 1.99 -7.84 -9.79
N LYS A 75 3.16 -8.32 -9.34
CA LYS A 75 3.39 -8.66 -7.93
C LYS A 75 3.47 -7.42 -7.07
N GLU A 76 4.01 -6.33 -7.60
CA GLU A 76 4.18 -5.04 -6.94
C GLU A 76 2.83 -4.42 -6.58
N ARG A 77 1.87 -4.39 -7.51
CA ARG A 77 0.50 -3.90 -7.27
C ARG A 77 -0.29 -4.80 -6.33
N LEU A 78 -0.04 -6.11 -6.35
CA LEU A 78 -0.61 -7.02 -5.35
C LEU A 78 -0.04 -6.71 -3.95
N LEU A 79 1.27 -6.47 -3.86
CA LEU A 79 1.92 -6.11 -2.62
C LEU A 79 1.41 -4.76 -2.10
N GLN A 80 1.26 -3.77 -2.99
CA GLN A 80 0.65 -2.49 -2.67
C GLN A 80 -0.77 -2.67 -2.13
N ALA A 81 -1.58 -3.55 -2.73
CA ALA A 81 -2.92 -3.84 -2.24
C ALA A 81 -2.95 -4.48 -0.83
N ILE A 82 -1.92 -5.25 -0.47
CA ILE A 82 -1.73 -5.75 0.90
C ILE A 82 -1.36 -4.59 1.83
N LEU A 83 -0.44 -3.71 1.42
CA LEU A 83 -0.08 -2.53 2.21
C LEU A 83 -1.30 -1.62 2.45
N ASP A 84 -2.10 -1.37 1.42
CA ASP A 84 -3.32 -0.55 1.49
C ASP A 84 -4.36 -1.10 2.47
N LYS A 85 -4.38 -2.42 2.68
CA LYS A 85 -5.26 -3.06 3.66
C LYS A 85 -4.83 -2.76 5.11
N HIS A 86 -3.53 -2.74 5.40
CA HIS A 86 -3.01 -2.67 6.78
C HIS A 86 -2.51 -1.29 7.21
N VAL A 87 -1.72 -0.64 6.35
CA VAL A 87 -1.00 0.61 6.66
C VAL A 87 -1.93 1.74 7.11
N PRO A 88 -3.11 1.97 6.49
CA PRO A 88 -3.99 3.04 6.94
C PRO A 88 -4.51 2.86 8.38
N GLY A 89 -4.72 1.62 8.83
CA GLY A 89 -5.10 1.34 10.22
C GLY A 89 -3.97 1.66 11.19
N ILE A 90 -2.76 1.22 10.86
CA ILE A 90 -1.54 1.47 11.64
C ILE A 90 -1.24 2.97 11.74
N ALA A 91 -1.32 3.70 10.62
CA ALA A 91 -1.07 5.12 10.56
C ALA A 91 -2.10 5.92 11.39
N ARG A 92 -3.38 5.55 11.32
CA ARG A 92 -4.43 6.19 12.14
C ARG A 92 -4.19 6.00 13.64
N GLU A 93 -3.82 4.79 14.06
CA GLU A 93 -3.53 4.49 15.46
C GLU A 93 -2.29 5.26 15.95
N ARG A 94 -1.20 5.27 15.16
CA ARG A 94 0.00 6.08 15.42
C ARG A 94 -0.33 7.57 15.59
N ALA A 95 -1.09 8.14 14.66
CA ALA A 95 -1.51 9.54 14.74
C ALA A 95 -2.38 9.81 15.98
N GLY A 96 -3.21 8.85 16.40
CA GLY A 96 -3.96 8.91 17.66
C GLY A 96 -3.06 8.98 18.89
N LEU A 97 -2.01 8.14 18.94
CA LEU A 97 -1.04 8.13 20.04
C LEU A 97 -0.26 9.45 20.13
N LEU A 98 0.21 9.98 18.98
CA LEU A 98 0.94 11.25 18.92
C LEU A 98 0.06 12.44 19.34
N ARG A 99 -1.16 12.55 18.81
CA ARG A 99 -2.10 13.63 19.20
C ARG A 99 -2.48 13.63 20.67
N ARG A 100 -2.50 12.46 21.33
CA ARG A 100 -2.76 12.39 22.78
C ARG A 100 -1.60 12.97 23.58
N ARG A 101 -0.37 12.91 23.06
CA ARG A 101 0.84 13.41 23.71
C ARG A 101 1.07 14.89 23.45
N GLU A 102 0.73 15.41 22.28
CA GLU A 102 0.73 16.86 22.00
C GLU A 102 -0.13 17.67 22.97
N ARG A 103 -1.15 17.03 23.60
CA ARG A 103 -2.03 17.65 24.59
C ARG A 103 -1.50 17.55 26.03
N SER A 104 -0.41 16.83 26.25
CA SER A 104 0.28 16.75 27.53
C SER A 104 1.44 17.73 27.53
N SER A 105 1.59 18.52 28.59
CA SER A 105 2.61 19.58 28.68
C SER A 105 4.06 19.06 28.76
N ASP A 106 4.24 17.76 29.00
CA ASP A 106 5.53 17.08 28.92
C ASP A 106 5.80 16.75 27.44
N GLY A 107 6.87 17.30 26.87
CA GLY A 107 7.25 17.12 25.48
C GLY A 107 7.40 15.64 25.04
N HIS A 108 7.75 15.45 23.76
CA HIS A 108 7.89 14.10 23.20
C HIS A 108 9.23 13.49 23.59
N GLY A 109 9.27 12.75 24.70
CA GLY A 109 10.41 11.88 25.00
C GLY A 109 10.62 10.83 23.90
N LEU A 110 11.88 10.43 23.69
CA LEU A 110 12.24 9.39 22.69
C LEU A 110 11.44 8.11 22.90
N ARG A 111 11.25 7.71 24.16
CA ARG A 111 10.49 6.50 24.54
C ARG A 111 9.06 6.56 24.01
N GLU A 112 8.41 7.71 24.11
CA GLU A 112 7.04 7.95 23.71
C GLU A 112 6.89 7.91 22.20
N LEU A 113 7.82 8.53 21.48
CA LEU A 113 7.87 8.50 20.02
C LEU A 113 8.06 7.06 19.53
N VAL A 114 9.04 6.33 20.09
CA VAL A 114 9.26 4.93 19.74
C VAL A 114 8.01 4.09 20.02
N GLN A 115 7.35 4.29 21.17
CA GLN A 115 6.10 3.59 21.48
C GLN A 115 5.00 3.90 20.46
N ALA A 116 4.84 5.15 20.01
CA ALA A 116 3.85 5.52 19.02
C ALA A 116 4.09 4.84 17.66
N PHE A 117 5.35 4.56 17.32
CA PHE A 117 5.71 3.84 16.10
C PHE A 117 5.55 2.32 16.22
N VAL A 118 6.02 1.74 17.32
CA VAL A 118 6.12 0.28 17.51
C VAL A 118 4.80 -0.33 17.95
N ARG A 119 4.05 0.30 18.87
CA ARG A 119 2.82 -0.29 19.42
C ARG A 119 1.76 -0.62 18.35
N PRO A 120 1.45 0.28 17.39
CA PRO A 120 0.48 -0.02 16.34
C PRO A 120 0.90 -1.18 15.44
N LEU A 121 2.21 -1.36 15.19
CA LEU A 121 2.72 -2.52 14.46
C LEU A 121 2.57 -3.78 15.31
N ALA A 122 3.05 -3.77 16.55
CA ALA A 122 2.97 -4.92 17.45
C ALA A 122 1.52 -5.39 17.66
N ALA A 123 0.57 -4.46 17.73
CA ALA A 123 -0.86 -4.76 17.83
C ALA A 123 -1.41 -5.55 16.63
N ARG A 124 -0.75 -5.51 15.45
CA ARG A 124 -1.15 -6.34 14.31
C ARG A 124 -0.91 -7.83 14.55
N LEU A 125 0.00 -8.22 15.44
CA LEU A 125 0.19 -9.63 15.79
C LEU A 125 -1.07 -10.27 16.39
N GLN A 126 -2.03 -9.48 16.87
CA GLN A 126 -3.31 -9.96 17.39
C GLN A 126 -4.49 -9.73 16.44
N SER A 127 -4.27 -9.19 15.24
CA SER A 127 -5.33 -8.98 14.26
C SER A 127 -5.64 -10.28 13.52
N ALA A 128 -6.88 -10.76 13.63
CA ALA A 128 -7.37 -11.92 12.90
C ALA A 128 -7.45 -11.70 11.38
N ASP A 129 -7.46 -10.44 10.92
CA ASP A 129 -7.50 -10.11 9.49
C ASP A 129 -6.10 -10.03 8.87
N GLY A 130 -5.30 -11.09 9.01
CA GLY A 130 -4.00 -11.24 8.35
C GLY A 130 -2.86 -10.41 8.96
N GLY A 131 -2.97 -10.02 10.23
CA GLY A 131 -1.98 -9.17 10.88
C GLY A 131 -0.60 -9.81 11.07
N PRO A 132 -0.49 -11.04 11.61
CA PRO A 132 0.79 -11.75 11.70
C PRO A 132 1.48 -11.95 10.34
N GLU A 133 0.70 -12.25 9.29
CA GLU A 133 1.19 -12.39 7.92
C GLU A 133 1.76 -11.06 7.41
N PHE A 134 1.02 -9.97 7.60
CA PHE A 134 1.48 -8.64 7.24
C PHE A 134 2.79 -8.26 7.94
N ILE A 135 2.95 -8.59 9.22
CA ILE A 135 4.20 -8.29 9.95
C ILE A 135 5.39 -9.05 9.36
N ARG A 136 5.23 -10.32 8.97
CA ARG A 136 6.27 -11.08 8.28
C ARG A 136 6.62 -10.49 6.92
N ILE A 137 5.61 -10.10 6.13
CA ILE A 137 5.79 -9.45 4.83
C ILE A 137 6.51 -8.10 4.99
N ASN A 138 6.10 -7.30 5.98
CA ASN A 138 6.72 -6.00 6.26
C ASN A 138 8.19 -6.17 6.66
N ALA A 139 8.52 -7.16 7.48
CA ALA A 139 9.90 -7.48 7.83
C ALA A 139 10.74 -7.88 6.61
N GLN A 140 10.18 -8.69 5.69
CA GLN A 140 10.86 -9.03 4.43
C GLN A 140 11.14 -7.79 3.57
N LEU A 141 10.19 -6.86 3.48
CA LEU A 141 10.36 -5.62 2.70
C LEU A 141 11.38 -4.67 3.31
N ILE A 142 11.39 -4.54 4.64
CA ILE A 142 12.41 -3.75 5.35
C ILE A 142 13.78 -4.37 5.13
N ALA A 143 13.93 -5.68 5.30
CA ALA A 143 15.20 -6.36 5.08
C ALA A 143 15.69 -6.20 3.64
N LEU A 144 14.80 -6.33 2.65
CA LEU A 144 15.13 -6.14 1.24
C LEU A 144 15.63 -4.72 0.95
N HIS A 145 14.96 -3.70 1.49
CA HIS A 145 15.38 -2.31 1.33
C HIS A 145 16.69 -2.00 2.05
N THR A 146 16.87 -2.50 3.28
CA THR A 146 18.05 -2.24 4.11
C THR A 146 19.30 -2.99 3.64
N LEU A 147 19.16 -4.21 3.13
CA LEU A 147 20.28 -5.02 2.64
C LEU A 147 20.70 -4.67 1.20
N SER A 148 19.90 -3.87 0.49
CA SER A 148 20.22 -3.36 -0.86
C SER A 148 20.84 -1.95 -0.84
N VAL A 149 21.29 -1.47 0.33
CA VAL A 149 21.87 -0.12 0.46
C VAL A 149 23.39 -0.16 0.30
N GLU A 150 23.87 0.20 -0.89
CA GLU A 150 25.11 0.97 -1.01
C GLU A 150 24.73 2.46 -1.11
N GLY A 151 25.30 3.31 -0.25
CA GLY A 151 25.33 4.77 -0.45
C GLY A 151 24.05 5.56 -0.14
N ILE A 152 23.39 5.39 1.01
CA ILE A 152 22.37 6.37 1.44
C ILE A 152 23.03 7.68 1.92
N PRO A 153 22.70 8.85 1.34
CA PRO A 153 22.96 10.14 1.97
C PRO A 153 22.09 10.33 3.21
N ALA A 154 22.62 11.03 4.22
CA ALA A 154 22.02 11.19 5.54
C ALA A 154 20.52 11.54 5.49
N SER A 155 19.74 10.84 6.31
CA SER A 155 18.29 11.02 6.45
C SER A 155 17.91 12.49 6.68
N PRO A 156 16.84 13.01 6.05
CA PRO A 156 16.35 14.38 6.27
C PRO A 156 15.71 14.56 7.66
N LEU A 157 15.64 13.51 8.49
CA LEU A 157 15.27 13.61 9.89
C LEU A 157 16.31 14.46 10.64
N ARG A 158 16.01 15.75 10.77
CA ARG A 158 16.64 16.62 11.76
C ARG A 158 16.04 16.26 13.11
N VAL A 159 16.65 15.31 13.82
CA VAL A 159 16.43 15.18 15.26
C VAL A 159 16.96 16.48 15.86
N ALA A 160 16.10 17.26 16.53
CA ALA A 160 16.58 18.38 17.32
C ALA A 160 17.64 17.82 18.27
N SER A 161 18.87 18.32 18.17
CA SER A 161 19.94 17.92 19.07
C SER A 161 19.41 18.05 20.47
N ALA A 162 19.24 16.93 21.17
CA ALA A 162 19.04 16.97 22.61
C ALA A 162 20.22 17.78 23.16
N ASP A 163 19.88 18.82 23.93
CA ASP A 163 20.88 19.68 24.56
C ASP A 163 21.93 18.80 25.25
N PRO A 164 23.24 19.08 25.08
CA PRO A 164 24.29 18.24 25.65
C PRO A 164 24.34 18.28 27.19
N PHE A 165 23.47 19.04 27.83
CA PHE A 165 23.26 19.06 29.26
C PHE A 165 21.80 19.35 29.54
N PHE A 166 20.93 18.34 29.58
CA PHE A 166 19.76 18.20 30.48
C PHE A 166 19.02 16.88 30.19
#